data_AF-A0AA39SCZ3-F1
#
_entry.id   AF-A0AA39SCZ3-F1
#
_cell.length_a   1.000
_cell.length_b   1.000
_cell.length_c   1.000
_cell.angle_alpha   90.00
_cell.angle_beta   90.00
_cell.angle_gamma   90.00
#
_symmetry.space_group_name_H-M   'P 1'
#
loop_
_entity.id
_entity.type
_entity.pdbx_description
1 polymer ?
#
loop_
_entity_poly.entity_id
_entity_poly.type
_entity_poly.pdbx_seq_one_letter_code
_entity_poly.pdbx_strand_id
1 'polypeptide(L)'
;MGEEKVKEEAMQIIGMFQVLPRLVVFDLDYTLWPFYCECRSKREMPSMYPHAKGILHALKDKGIDVAVASRSPTPDIANTFLQKLSIDSIFVAKEIFSSWTHKTDHFQRIHSRTAVAL
;
A
#
# COMPACT_ATOMS: atom_id res chain seq x y z
N MET A 1 -6.33 8.57 -18.53
CA MET A 1 -7.56 9.34 -18.25
C MET A 1 -8.27 8.87 -16.98
N GLY A 2 -8.45 7.55 -16.75
CA GLY A 2 -9.10 7.07 -15.52
C GLY A 2 -8.30 7.29 -14.23
N GLU A 3 -7.01 6.92 -14.22
CA GLU A 3 -6.15 7.04 -13.03
C GLU A 3 -5.97 8.49 -12.56
N GLU A 4 -5.69 9.42 -13.48
CA GLU A 4 -5.51 10.84 -13.15
C GLU A 4 -6.78 11.44 -12.54
N LYS A 5 -7.95 11.11 -13.10
CA LYS A 5 -9.23 11.55 -12.55
C LYS A 5 -9.45 11.06 -11.12
N VAL A 6 -9.15 9.79 -10.84
CA VAL A 6 -9.24 9.21 -9.49
C VAL A 6 -8.30 9.93 -8.53
N LYS A 7 -7.07 10.21 -8.98
CA LYS A 7 -6.09 10.95 -8.19
C LYS A 7 -6.59 12.36 -7.87
N GLU A 8 -7.09 13.10 -8.86
CA GLU A 8 -7.65 14.45 -8.68
C GLU A 8 -8.81 14.44 -7.67
N GLU A 9 -9.74 13.51 -7.79
CA GLU A 9 -10.86 13.34 -6.85
C GLU A 9 -10.36 13.03 -5.44
N ALA A 10 -9.41 12.09 -5.30
CA ALA A 10 -8.80 11.77 -4.01
C ALA A 10 -8.07 12.98 -3.39
N MET A 11 -7.34 13.76 -4.20
CA MET A 11 -6.65 14.98 -3.77
C MET A 11 -7.62 16.04 -3.25
N GLN A 12 -8.78 16.19 -3.90
CA GLN A 12 -9.84 17.09 -3.46
C GLN A 12 -10.40 16.64 -2.12
N ILE A 13 -10.76 15.36 -1.98
CA ILE A 13 -11.30 14.81 -0.73
C ILE A 13 -10.30 14.97 0.42
N ILE A 14 -9.04 14.58 0.22
CA ILE A 14 -8.00 14.74 1.25
C ILE A 14 -7.85 16.22 1.63
N GLY A 15 -7.88 17.12 0.65
CA GLY A 15 -7.79 18.58 0.86
C GLY A 15 -8.94 19.21 1.64
N MET A 16 -10.06 18.50 1.85
CA MET A 16 -11.18 19.00 2.66
C MET A 16 -10.93 18.92 4.17
N PHE A 17 -9.92 18.16 4.61
CA PHE A 17 -9.63 17.93 6.02
C PHE A 17 -8.46 18.79 6.50
N GLN A 18 -8.61 19.40 7.68
CA GLN A 18 -7.55 20.22 8.29
C GLN A 18 -6.47 19.37 8.98
N VAL A 19 -6.84 18.22 9.52
CA VAL A 19 -5.95 17.29 10.20
C VAL A 19 -5.83 16.04 9.35
N LEU A 20 -4.63 15.74 8.88
CA LEU A 20 -4.33 14.59 8.04
C LEU A 20 -3.49 13.56 8.80
N PRO A 21 -3.65 12.27 8.51
CA PRO A 21 -2.75 11.26 9.04
C PRO A 21 -1.34 11.50 8.50
N ARG A 22 -0.33 11.23 9.32
CA ARG A 22 1.07 11.24 8.87
C ARG A 22 1.43 10.01 8.04
N LEU A 23 0.71 8.90 8.26
CA LEU A 23 0.97 7.60 7.66
C LEU A 23 -0.35 6.87 7.39
N VAL A 24 -0.48 6.27 6.20
CA VAL A 24 -1.55 5.33 5.85
C VAL A 24 -0.94 3.97 5.56
N VAL A 25 -1.46 2.92 6.21
CA VAL A 25 -0.98 1.54 6.05
C VAL A 25 -2.00 0.73 5.26
N PHE A 26 -1.56 0.12 4.15
CA PHE A 26 -2.38 -0.74 3.32
C PHE A 26 -2.07 -2.22 3.56
N ASP A 27 -3.08 -3.07 3.49
CA ASP A 27 -2.88 -4.49 3.16
C ASP A 27 -2.62 -4.66 1.65
N LEU A 28 -2.34 -5.88 1.22
CA LEU A 28 -2.14 -6.23 -0.19
C LEU A 28 -3.34 -6.97 -0.78
N ASP A 29 -3.51 -8.23 -0.39
CA ASP A 29 -4.52 -9.12 -0.95
C ASP A 29 -5.93 -8.62 -0.63
N TYR A 30 -6.79 -8.53 -1.65
CA TYR A 30 -8.14 -7.94 -1.57
C TYR A 30 -8.18 -6.49 -1.07
N THR A 31 -7.05 -5.76 -1.16
CA THR A 31 -6.98 -4.32 -0.87
C THR A 31 -6.43 -3.54 -2.05
N LEU A 32 -5.22 -3.88 -2.52
CA LEU A 32 -4.65 -3.27 -3.73
C LEU A 32 -5.00 -4.05 -4.99
N TRP A 33 -5.16 -5.36 -4.88
CA TRP A 33 -5.49 -6.26 -5.98
C TRP A 33 -6.55 -7.30 -5.59
N PRO A 34 -7.34 -7.83 -6.55
CA PRO A 34 -8.50 -8.69 -6.27
C PRO A 34 -8.15 -10.19 -6.20
N PHE A 35 -7.05 -10.55 -5.53
CA PHE A 35 -6.61 -11.95 -5.40
C PHE A 35 -5.66 -12.14 -4.21
N TYR A 36 -5.44 -13.39 -3.83
CA TYR A 36 -4.31 -13.77 -2.96
C TYR A 36 -3.04 -13.95 -3.79
N CYS A 37 -1.99 -13.20 -3.48
CA CYS A 37 -0.72 -13.26 -4.19
C CYS A 37 0.00 -14.61 -4.01
N GLU A 38 -0.26 -15.34 -2.93
CA GLU A 38 0.29 -16.69 -2.70
C GLU A 38 -0.17 -17.72 -3.75
N CYS A 39 -1.34 -17.52 -4.37
CA CYS A 39 -1.87 -18.39 -5.40
C CYS A 39 -1.37 -18.03 -6.81
N ARG A 40 -0.37 -17.15 -6.94
CA ARG A 40 0.09 -16.57 -8.21
C ARG A 40 1.56 -16.87 -8.47
N SER A 41 1.99 -16.65 -9.71
CA SER A 41 3.40 -16.73 -10.11
C SER A 41 4.05 -15.36 -10.25
N LYS A 42 5.32 -15.23 -9.85
CA LYS A 42 6.16 -14.04 -10.16
C LYS A 42 6.22 -13.70 -11.64
N ARG A 43 5.94 -14.64 -12.54
CA ARG A 43 5.96 -14.41 -13.99
C ARG A 43 4.73 -13.64 -14.48
N GLU A 44 3.62 -13.70 -13.76
CA GLU A 44 2.38 -13.02 -14.14
C GLU A 44 2.51 -11.50 -14.05
N MET A 45 1.78 -10.78 -14.91
CA MET A 45 1.57 -9.35 -14.77
C MET A 45 0.32 -9.15 -13.90
N PRO A 46 0.46 -8.70 -12.64
CA PRO A 46 -0.69 -8.49 -11.77
C PRO A 46 -1.54 -7.31 -12.26
N SER A 47 -2.81 -7.29 -11.86
CA SER A 47 -3.71 -6.14 -11.98
C SER A 47 -4.09 -5.62 -10.59
N MET A 48 -4.46 -4.35 -10.51
CA MET A 48 -4.97 -3.71 -9.28
C MET A 48 -6.45 -3.40 -9.40
N TYR A 49 -7.07 -3.07 -8.27
CA TYR A 49 -8.35 -2.35 -8.31
C TYR A 49 -8.18 -1.04 -9.10
N PRO A 50 -9.15 -0.66 -9.96
CA PRO A 50 -9.00 0.46 -10.89
C PRO A 50 -8.61 1.79 -10.23
N HIS A 51 -9.05 2.01 -8.98
CA HIS A 51 -8.83 3.26 -8.25
C HIS A 51 -7.58 3.25 -7.37
N ALA A 52 -7.02 2.08 -7.06
CA ALA A 52 -5.97 1.94 -6.03
C ALA A 52 -4.74 2.80 -6.33
N LYS A 53 -4.28 2.80 -7.59
CA LYS A 53 -3.08 3.53 -7.99
C LYS A 53 -3.25 5.06 -7.86
N GLY A 54 -4.40 5.60 -8.29
CA GLY A 54 -4.70 7.02 -8.16
C GLY A 54 -4.75 7.47 -6.70
N ILE A 55 -5.33 6.64 -5.82
CA ILE A 55 -5.38 6.90 -4.36
C ILE A 55 -3.96 6.91 -3.76
N LEU A 56 -3.13 5.91 -4.09
CA LEU A 56 -1.74 5.84 -3.61
C LEU A 56 -0.92 7.08 -4.03
N HIS A 57 -1.07 7.53 -5.28
CA HIS A 57 -0.40 8.74 -5.76
C HIS A 57 -0.94 10.01 -5.09
N ALA A 58 -2.25 10.11 -4.84
CA ALA A 58 -2.81 11.27 -4.14
C ALA A 58 -2.28 11.40 -2.70
N LEU A 59 -2.17 10.28 -1.97
CA LEU A 59 -1.56 10.27 -0.63
C LEU A 59 -0.10 10.74 -0.69
N LYS A 60 0.70 10.17 -1.60
CA LYS A 60 2.11 10.54 -1.78
C LYS A 60 2.27 12.02 -2.13
N ASP A 61 1.48 12.54 -3.06
CA ASP A 61 1.56 13.93 -3.50
C ASP A 61 1.08 14.92 -2.43
N LYS A 62 0.25 14.48 -1.48
CA LYS A 62 -0.10 15.25 -0.26
C LYS A 62 0.96 15.17 0.83
N GLY A 63 2.05 14.43 0.63
CA GLY A 63 3.09 14.22 1.63
C GLY A 63 2.64 13.33 2.79
N ILE A 64 1.63 12.48 2.57
CA ILE A 64 1.21 11.45 3.53
C ILE A 64 2.05 10.21 3.25
N ASP A 65 2.79 9.74 4.24
CA ASP A 65 3.58 8.52 4.09
C ASP A 65 2.65 7.32 3.88
N VAL A 66 3.12 6.35 3.09
CA VAL A 66 2.36 5.14 2.80
C VAL A 66 3.21 3.92 3.15
N ALA A 67 2.61 2.93 3.80
CA ALA A 67 3.28 1.66 4.12
C ALA A 67 2.41 0.45 3.81
N VAL A 68 3.04 -0.73 3.77
CA VAL A 68 2.38 -2.03 3.61
C VAL A 68 2.48 -2.84 4.90
N ALA A 69 1.37 -3.45 5.31
CA ALA A 69 1.32 -4.50 6.32
C ALA A 69 0.53 -5.70 5.78
N SER A 70 1.21 -6.74 5.32
CA SER A 70 0.60 -7.94 4.74
C SER A 70 1.09 -9.22 5.41
N ARG A 71 0.16 -10.17 5.59
CA ARG A 71 0.44 -11.50 6.17
C ARG A 71 0.76 -12.57 5.12
N SER A 72 0.93 -12.18 3.85
CA SER A 72 1.25 -13.13 2.79
C SER A 72 2.53 -13.92 3.14
N PRO A 73 2.51 -15.27 2.99
CA PRO A 73 3.70 -16.11 3.16
C PRO A 73 4.68 -15.99 2.00
N THR A 74 4.32 -15.28 0.93
CA THR A 74 5.11 -15.13 -0.31
C THR A 74 5.60 -13.69 -0.51
N PRO A 75 6.46 -13.16 0.38
CA PRO A 75 6.92 -11.77 0.31
C PRO A 75 7.66 -11.46 -0.99
N ASP A 76 8.32 -12.47 -1.56
CA ASP A 76 9.03 -12.39 -2.82
C ASP A 76 8.10 -12.18 -4.03
N ILE A 77 6.92 -12.84 -4.03
CA ILE A 77 5.88 -12.64 -5.06
C ILE A 77 5.26 -11.25 -4.90
N ALA A 78 4.87 -10.90 -3.67
CA ALA A 78 4.28 -9.60 -3.37
C ALA A 78 5.20 -8.44 -3.79
N ASN A 79 6.49 -8.47 -3.42
CA ASN A 79 7.45 -7.44 -3.83
C ASN A 79 7.63 -7.38 -5.35
N THR A 80 7.66 -8.53 -6.04
CA THR A 80 7.73 -8.56 -7.51
C THR A 80 6.51 -7.85 -8.12
N PHE A 81 5.32 -8.05 -7.55
CA PHE A 81 4.10 -7.41 -8.03
C PHE A 81 4.11 -5.90 -7.80
N LEU A 82 4.53 -5.43 -6.62
CA LEU A 82 4.68 -4.00 -6.34
C LEU A 82 5.64 -3.32 -7.34
N GLN A 83 6.73 -4.00 -7.71
CA GLN A 83 7.68 -3.52 -8.72
C GLN A 83 7.05 -3.47 -10.13
N LYS A 84 6.40 -4.55 -10.57
CA LYS A 84 5.76 -4.61 -11.90
C LYS A 84 4.63 -3.59 -12.07
N LEU A 85 3.94 -3.26 -10.99
CA LEU A 85 2.88 -2.25 -10.95
C LEU A 85 3.43 -0.82 -10.83
N SER A 86 4.75 -0.66 -10.70
CA SER A 86 5.44 0.63 -10.52
C SER A 86 4.97 1.44 -9.31
N ILE A 87 4.57 0.76 -8.24
CA ILE A 87 4.13 1.39 -6.97
C ILE A 87 5.10 1.12 -5.81
N ASP A 88 6.14 0.32 -6.02
CA ASP A 88 7.11 -0.03 -4.98
C ASP A 88 7.73 1.19 -4.28
N SER A 89 8.08 2.22 -5.07
CA SER A 89 8.71 3.46 -4.59
C SER A 89 7.74 4.45 -3.90
N ILE A 90 6.47 4.07 -3.75
CA ILE A 90 5.49 4.86 -2.98
C ILE A 90 5.61 4.51 -1.49
N PHE A 91 6.01 3.29 -1.17
CA PHE A 91 5.96 2.79 0.21
C PHE A 91 7.25 3.10 0.98
N VAL A 92 7.13 3.84 2.09
CA VAL A 92 8.26 4.13 3.00
C VAL A 92 8.64 2.93 3.87
N ALA A 93 7.70 2.01 4.07
CA ALA A 93 7.93 0.75 4.77
C ALA A 93 7.06 -0.36 4.17
N LYS A 94 7.60 -1.58 4.08
CA LYS A 94 6.88 -2.77 3.63
C LYS A 94 7.13 -3.92 4.61
N GLU A 95 6.13 -4.23 5.41
CA GLU A 95 6.12 -5.40 6.27
C GLU A 95 5.25 -6.47 5.63
N ILE A 96 5.90 -7.45 5.00
CA ILE A 96 5.23 -8.56 4.30
C ILE A 96 5.83 -9.85 4.86
N PHE A 97 5.11 -10.51 5.74
CA PHE A 97 5.50 -11.79 6.34
C PHE A 97 4.31 -12.41 7.08
N SER A 98 4.28 -13.74 7.16
CA SER A 98 3.28 -14.44 7.98
C SER A 98 3.50 -14.19 9.46
N SER A 99 2.42 -13.91 10.18
CA SER A 99 2.39 -13.81 11.65
C SER A 99 1.38 -14.82 12.20
N TRP A 100 1.72 -15.47 13.31
CA TRP A 100 0.84 -16.44 13.98
C TRP A 100 -0.44 -15.82 14.55
N THR A 101 -0.39 -14.54 14.90
CA THR A 101 -1.51 -13.80 15.50
C THR A 101 -2.05 -12.75 14.51
N HIS A 102 -1.89 -11.48 14.84
CA HIS A 102 -2.41 -10.33 14.11
C HIS A 102 -1.28 -9.43 13.61
N LYS A 103 -1.63 -8.36 12.88
CA LYS A 103 -0.64 -7.45 12.28
C LYS A 103 0.11 -6.55 13.28
N THR A 104 0.02 -6.83 14.58
CA THR A 104 0.70 -6.03 15.62
C THR A 104 2.20 -5.95 15.37
N ASP A 105 2.83 -7.08 15.04
CA ASP A 105 4.28 -7.12 14.75
C ASP A 105 4.64 -6.28 13.52
N HIS A 106 3.79 -6.29 12.48
CA HIS A 106 3.95 -5.44 11.30
C HIS A 106 3.89 -3.96 11.70
N PHE A 107 2.87 -3.57 12.47
CA PHE A 107 2.72 -2.19 12.91
C PHE A 107 3.86 -1.73 13.84
N GLN A 108 4.36 -2.59 14.72
CA GLN A 108 5.53 -2.29 15.57
C GLN A 108 6.78 -2.03 14.73
N ARG A 109 7.02 -2.83 13.69
CA ARG A 109 8.17 -2.64 12.77
C ARG A 109 8.00 -1.40 11.90
N ILE A 110 6.80 -1.14 11.40
CA ILE A 110 6.49 0.09 10.67
C ILE A 110 6.73 1.31 11.55
N HIS A 111 6.20 1.33 12.77
CA HIS A 111 6.39 2.41 13.72
C HIS A 111 7.88 2.64 14.04
N SER A 112 8.64 1.57 14.26
CA SER A 112 10.09 1.65 14.49
C SER A 112 10.86 2.25 13.31
N ARG A 113 10.39 2.03 12.07
CA ARG A 113 11.03 2.55 10.85
C ARG A 113 10.62 3.98 10.51
N THR A 114 9.36 4.34 10.72
CA THR A 114 8.83 5.65 10.32
C THR A 114 8.92 6.69 11.42
N ALA A 115 9.09 6.28 12.68
CA ALA A 115 9.12 7.15 13.85
C ALA A 115 7.89 8.09 13.95
N VAL A 116 6.76 7.68 13.37
CA VAL A 116 5.49 8.41 13.50
C VAL A 116 5.06 8.35 14.96
N ALA A 117 5.00 9.50 15.63
CA ALA A 117 4.62 9.60 17.03
C ALA A 117 3.22 8.98 17.27
N LEU A 118 3.09 8.28 18.41
CA LEU A 118 1.81 7.79 18.92
C LEU A 118 0.99 8.92 19.54
#